data_AF-A0A2G6NDM6-F1
#
_entry.id   AF-A0A2G6NDM6-F1
#
_cell.length_a   1.000
_cell.length_b   1.000
_cell.length_c   1.000
_cell.angle_alpha   90.00
_cell.angle_beta   90.00
_cell.angle_gamma   90.00
#
_symmetry.space_group_name_H-M   'P 1'
#
loop_
_entity.id
_entity.type
_entity.pdbx_description
1 polymer ?
#
loop_
_entity_poly.entity_id
_entity_poly.type
_entity_poly.pdbx_seq_one_letter_code
_entity_poly.pdbx_strand_id
1 'polypeptide(L)'
;MPSRKSEPCSMCGLCENACPTGAMDHIKGVADPSLCITCLRCVDICPDKMITINSTKKSWPVKLSMSKTTEQELNKQVGKLYV
;
A
#
# COMPACT_ATOMS: atom_id res chain seq x y z
N MET A 1 5.23 4.80 -1.12
CA MET A 1 5.87 3.47 -1.20
C MET A 1 5.38 2.63 -0.03
N PRO A 2 5.16 1.31 -0.17
CA PRO A 2 4.89 0.44 0.96
C PRO A 2 6.06 0.36 1.94
N SER A 3 5.78 0.48 3.23
CA SER A 3 6.77 0.36 4.32
C SER A 3 6.12 -0.11 5.62
N ARG A 4 6.87 -0.82 6.44
CA ARG A 4 6.46 -1.33 7.76
C ARG A 4 6.36 -0.19 8.78
N LYS A 5 5.26 -0.16 9.55
CA LYS A 5 5.11 0.67 10.77
C LYS A 5 5.94 0.12 11.93
N SER A 6 6.28 0.96 12.90
CA SER A 6 6.90 0.51 14.16
C SER A 6 5.99 -0.49 14.88
N GLU A 7 6.57 -1.62 15.32
CA GLU A 7 6.07 -2.77 16.12
C GLU A 7 4.62 -2.72 16.71
N PRO A 8 3.94 -3.89 16.81
CA PRO A 8 4.49 -5.25 16.70
C PRO A 8 4.40 -5.85 15.29
N CYS A 9 5.53 -6.32 14.75
CA CYS A 9 5.58 -7.12 13.52
C CYS A 9 6.14 -8.51 13.84
N SER A 10 5.39 -9.55 13.46
CA SER A 10 5.79 -10.96 13.68
C SER A 10 7.02 -11.41 12.87
N MET A 11 7.51 -10.58 11.95
CA MET A 11 8.59 -10.91 11.02
C MET A 11 8.32 -12.18 10.19
N CYS A 12 7.05 -12.49 9.91
CA CYS A 12 6.64 -13.71 9.21
C CYS A 12 7.06 -13.81 7.73
N GLY A 13 7.56 -12.72 7.11
CA GLY A 13 8.04 -12.72 5.72
C GLY A 13 6.96 -12.82 4.63
N LEU A 14 5.68 -12.94 4.98
CA LEU A 14 4.59 -13.09 4.00
C LEU A 14 4.53 -11.96 2.97
N CYS A 15 4.85 -10.72 3.38
CA CYS A 15 4.84 -9.55 2.51
C CYS A 15 5.95 -9.59 1.42
N GLU A 16 7.11 -10.19 1.73
CA GLU A 16 8.18 -10.43 0.76
C GLU A 16 7.83 -11.60 -0.15
N ASN A 17 7.42 -12.74 0.42
CA ASN A 17 7.08 -13.95 -0.34
C ASN A 17 5.93 -13.74 -1.35
N ALA A 18 4.96 -12.89 -1.01
CA ALA A 18 3.84 -12.58 -1.89
C ALA A 18 4.14 -11.45 -2.90
N CYS A 19 5.33 -10.86 -2.89
CA CYS A 19 5.67 -9.74 -3.77
C CYS A 19 5.98 -10.26 -5.19
N PRO A 20 5.14 -9.97 -6.20
CA PRO A 20 5.29 -10.56 -7.53
C PRO A 20 6.55 -10.08 -8.27
N THR A 21 7.12 -8.95 -7.85
CA THR A 21 8.33 -8.36 -8.45
C THR A 21 9.55 -8.48 -7.55
N GLY A 22 9.44 -9.13 -6.38
CA GLY A 22 10.52 -9.22 -5.41
C GLY A 22 10.94 -7.87 -4.78
N ALA A 23 10.11 -6.83 -4.89
CA ALA A 23 10.46 -5.50 -4.43
C ALA A 23 10.46 -5.35 -2.90
N MET A 24 9.68 -6.14 -2.16
CA MET A 24 9.48 -5.96 -0.72
C MET A 24 10.53 -6.74 0.09
N ASP A 25 11.33 -6.06 0.90
CA ASP A 25 12.27 -6.69 1.84
C ASP A 25 11.63 -6.71 3.24
N HIS A 26 11.32 -7.88 3.77
CA HIS A 26 10.66 -7.99 5.08
C HIS A 26 11.62 -7.75 6.25
N ILE A 27 12.94 -7.86 6.07
CA ILE A 27 13.91 -7.57 7.13
C ILE A 27 14.01 -6.06 7.30
N LYS A 28 14.29 -5.34 6.20
CA LYS A 28 14.34 -3.87 6.19
C LYS A 28 12.95 -3.25 6.38
N GLY A 29 11.89 -3.95 6.02
CA GLY A 29 10.51 -3.48 6.11
C GLY A 29 10.19 -2.39 5.07
N VAL A 30 10.90 -2.35 3.94
CA VAL A 30 10.72 -1.34 2.89
C VAL A 30 10.72 -1.98 1.52
N ALA A 31 9.93 -1.43 0.60
CA ALA A 31 9.94 -1.85 -0.80
C ALA A 31 10.94 -1.04 -1.64
N ASP A 32 11.62 -1.71 -2.57
CA ASP A 32 12.46 -1.09 -3.60
C ASP A 32 11.60 -0.31 -4.61
N PRO A 33 11.77 1.03 -4.72
CA PRO A 33 11.02 1.85 -5.66
C PRO A 33 11.22 1.50 -7.14
N SER A 34 12.36 0.90 -7.50
CA SER A 34 12.69 0.53 -8.89
C SER A 34 11.96 -0.72 -9.36
N LEU A 35 11.55 -1.59 -8.43
CA LEU A 35 10.88 -2.86 -8.71
C LEU A 35 9.39 -2.84 -8.32
N CYS A 36 8.99 -1.95 -7.41
CA CYS A 36 7.64 -1.93 -6.86
C CYS A 36 6.63 -1.36 -7.88
N ILE A 37 5.75 -2.23 -8.38
CA ILE A 37 4.63 -1.85 -9.27
C ILE A 37 3.40 -1.32 -8.54
N THR A 38 3.48 -1.10 -7.21
CA THR A 38 2.38 -0.62 -6.38
C THR A 38 1.11 -1.50 -6.47
N CYS A 39 1.28 -2.83 -6.54
CA CYS A 39 0.15 -3.78 -6.55
C CYS A 39 -0.51 -3.97 -5.17
N LEU A 40 0.07 -3.43 -4.10
CA LEU A 40 -0.44 -3.46 -2.72
C LEU A 40 -0.69 -4.86 -2.11
N ARG A 41 -0.27 -5.96 -2.75
CA ARG A 41 -0.39 -7.32 -2.20
C ARG A 41 0.25 -7.47 -0.81
N CYS A 42 1.41 -6.84 -0.60
CA CYS A 42 2.10 -6.84 0.68
C CYS A 42 1.33 -6.13 1.81
N VAL A 43 0.50 -5.14 1.48
CA VAL A 43 -0.38 -4.44 2.42
C VAL A 43 -1.57 -5.33 2.78
N ASP A 44 -2.19 -5.92 1.76
CA ASP A 44 -3.39 -6.76 1.90
C ASP A 44 -3.12 -8.05 2.67
N ILE A 45 -2.02 -8.75 2.37
CA ILE A 45 -1.72 -10.05 2.96
C ILE A 45 -1.13 -9.98 4.37
N CYS A 46 -0.74 -8.80 4.86
CA CYS A 46 -0.06 -8.68 6.15
C CYS A 46 -1.04 -8.95 7.30
N PRO A 47 -0.91 -10.07 8.05
CA PRO A 47 -1.85 -10.40 9.12
C PRO A 47 -1.80 -9.39 10.26
N ASP A 48 -0.61 -8.86 10.54
CA ASP A 48 -0.37 -7.84 11.56
C ASP A 48 -0.77 -6.42 11.08
N LYS A 49 -1.14 -6.26 9.80
CA LYS A 49 -1.48 -4.97 9.16
C LYS A 49 -0.41 -3.89 9.32
N MET A 50 0.86 -4.31 9.31
CA MET A 50 2.01 -3.43 9.57
C MET A 50 2.57 -2.76 8.32
N ILE A 51 2.32 -3.29 7.12
CA ILE A 51 2.76 -2.65 5.88
C ILE A 51 1.74 -1.57 5.51
N THR A 52 2.22 -0.34 5.31
CA THR A 52 1.37 0.81 4.96
C THR A 52 1.94 1.61 3.80
N ILE A 53 1.11 2.45 3.18
CA ILE A 53 1.51 3.37 2.11
C ILE A 53 1.20 4.81 2.50
N ASN A 54 2.04 5.73 2.02
CA ASN A 54 1.85 7.16 2.21
C ASN A 54 0.48 7.62 1.71
N SER A 55 -0.16 8.48 2.50
CA SER A 55 -1.44 9.11 2.15
C SER A 55 -1.32 9.96 0.90
N THR A 56 -2.31 9.83 0.00
CA THR A 56 -2.44 10.67 -1.19
C THR A 56 -3.28 11.93 -0.96
N LYS A 57 -3.72 12.20 0.28
CA LYS A 57 -4.60 13.36 0.61
C LYS A 57 -4.09 14.69 0.06
N LYS A 58 -2.78 14.90 0.02
CA LYS A 58 -2.18 16.13 -0.52
C LYS A 58 -2.54 16.38 -1.99
N SER A 59 -2.74 15.33 -2.79
CA SER A 59 -3.12 15.45 -4.21
C SER A 59 -4.62 15.36 -4.45
N TRP A 60 -5.44 15.23 -3.40
CA TRP A 60 -6.90 15.15 -3.54
C TRP A 60 -7.54 16.38 -4.16
N PRO A 61 -7.15 17.64 -3.87
CA PRO A 61 -7.76 18.80 -4.52
C PRO A 61 -7.74 18.72 -6.05
N VAL A 62 -6.63 18.22 -6.61
CA VAL A 62 -6.48 18.00 -8.05
C VAL A 62 -7.32 16.81 -8.53
N LYS A 63 -7.32 15.69 -7.81
CA LYS A 63 -8.11 14.51 -8.20
C LYS A 63 -9.62 14.77 -8.16
N LEU A 64 -10.09 15.50 -7.15
CA LEU A 64 -11.48 15.86 -6.97
C LEU A 64 -11.95 16.82 -8.08
N SER A 65 -11.12 17.80 -8.46
CA SER A 65 -11.45 18.70 -9.57
C SER A 65 -11.48 17.97 -10.92
N MET A 66 -10.50 17.11 -11.18
CA MET A 66 -10.45 16.30 -12.41
C MET A 66 -11.62 15.32 -12.52
N SER A 67 -12.01 14.70 -11.41
CA SER A 67 -13.08 13.70 -11.38
C SER A 67 -14.47 14.30 -11.15
N LYS A 68 -14.55 15.62 -10.93
CA LYS A 68 -15.78 16.37 -10.57
C LYS A 68 -16.58 15.67 -9.46
N THR A 69 -15.90 15.32 -8.38
CA THR A 69 -16.49 14.59 -7.25
C THR A 69 -16.04 15.20 -5.92
N THR A 70 -16.70 14.82 -4.83
CA THR A 70 -16.36 15.21 -3.46
C THR A 70 -15.53 14.15 -2.75
N GLU A 71 -14.86 14.55 -1.67
CA GLU A 71 -14.13 13.61 -0.80
C GLU A 71 -15.06 12.52 -0.25
N GLN A 72 -16.29 12.88 0.11
CA GLN A 72 -17.29 11.96 0.65
C GLN A 72 -17.74 10.92 -0.39
N GLU A 73 -17.91 11.33 -1.65
CA GLU A 73 -18.26 10.42 -2.74
C GLU A 73 -17.08 9.52 -3.10
N LEU A 74 -15.86 10.06 -3.15
CA LEU A 74 -14.65 9.30 -3.44
C LEU A 74 -14.37 8.25 -2.36
N ASN A 75 -14.53 8.58 -1.08
CA ASN A 75 -14.32 7.64 0.04
C ASN A 75 -15.32 6.48 0.06
N LYS A 76 -16.47 6.60 -0.61
CA LYS A 76 -17.44 5.50 -0.79
C LYS A 76 -17.02 4.51 -1.87
N GLN A 77 -16.05 4.86 -2.71
CA GLN A 77 -15.57 3.99 -3.78
C GLN A 77 -14.63 2.93 -3.20
N VAL A 78 -14.90 1.67 -3.52
CA VAL A 78 -14.03 0.55 -3.16
C VAL A 78 -13.15 0.18 -4.34
N GLY A 79 -11.84 0.26 -4.16
CA GLY A 79 -10.89 -0.25 -5.13
C GLY A 79 -10.94 -1.78 -5.19
N LYS A 80 -10.93 -2.35 -6.39
CA LYS A 80 -10.75 -3.81 -6.54
C LYS A 80 -9.25 -4.11 -6.55
N LEU A 81 -8.81 -4.84 -5.53
CA LEU A 81 -7.49 -5.44 -5.54
C LEU A 81 -7.64 -6.86 -6.10
N TYR A 82 -7.11 -7.09 -7.30
CA TYR A 82 -7.13 -8.41 -7.93
C TYR A 82 -5.93 -9.20 -7.39
N VAL A 83 -6.12 -9.85 -6.24
CA VAL A 83 -5.13 -10.68 -5.53
C VAL A 83 -5.41 -12.17 -5.68
#